data_AF-A0A7K3ZLC6-F1
#
_entry.id   AF-A0A7K3ZLC6-F1
#
_cell.length_a   1.000
_cell.length_b   1.000
_cell.length_c   1.000
_cell.angle_alpha   90.00
_cell.angle_beta   90.00
_cell.angle_gamma   90.00
#
_symmetry.space_group_name_H-M   'P 1'
#
loop_
_entity.id
_entity.type
_entity.pdbx_description
1 polymer ?
#
loop_
_entity_poly.entity_id
_entity_poly.type
_entity_poly.pdbx_seq_one_letter_code
_entity_poly.pdbx_strand_id
1 'polypeptide(L)'
;MLFSEWEPVYLEILSDMGYKRADDESSARLLKALTVNLDLVPEDVLEAIGPVVTVFGAADSLASSLEASEPEGTLISAGAATSAVMSAGILPDMVVTDLDGGVASQIDASRSGALTIVHAHGDNSDLIREHIGFFTGPLVLTTQSVPDMVMRNFGGFTDGDRAVCIARHFGARRIDLMGFDFLQPSTKDGSDPEVKRRKLRWAERITVGMNPPGVELRF
;
A
#
# COMPACT_ATOMS: atom_id res chain seq x y z
N MET A 1 -4.36 -1.07 -12.28
CA MET A 1 -5.52 -1.94 -12.58
C MET A 1 -6.78 -1.09 -12.58
N LEU A 2 -7.77 -1.38 -13.43
CA LEU A 2 -9.09 -0.74 -13.39
C LEU A 2 -9.99 -1.47 -12.38
N PHE A 3 -10.98 -0.77 -11.80
CA PHE A 3 -11.89 -1.40 -10.83
C PHE A 3 -12.63 -2.62 -11.40
N SER A 4 -13.02 -2.59 -12.68
CA SER A 4 -13.67 -3.73 -13.35
C SER A 4 -12.79 -4.98 -13.44
N GLU A 5 -11.45 -4.81 -13.43
CA GLU A 5 -10.49 -5.91 -13.41
C GLU A 5 -10.20 -6.38 -11.98
N TRP A 6 -10.23 -5.44 -11.02
CA TRP A 6 -10.00 -5.71 -9.61
C TRP A 6 -11.18 -6.39 -8.92
N GLU A 7 -12.42 -5.97 -9.21
CA GLU A 7 -13.60 -6.42 -8.48
C GLU A 7 -13.77 -7.95 -8.45
N PRO A 8 -13.56 -8.71 -9.55
CA PRO A 8 -13.62 -10.17 -9.49
C PRO A 8 -12.59 -10.78 -8.53
N VAL A 9 -11.36 -10.26 -8.54
CA VAL A 9 -10.27 -10.72 -7.65
C VAL A 9 -10.59 -10.38 -6.19
N TYR A 10 -11.10 -9.17 -5.95
CA TYR A 10 -11.58 -8.75 -4.64
C TYR A 10 -12.67 -9.68 -4.10
N LEU A 11 -13.65 -10.07 -4.92
CA LEU A 11 -14.70 -11.01 -4.52
C LEU A 11 -14.14 -12.40 -4.18
N GLU A 12 -13.13 -12.88 -4.91
CA GLU A 12 -12.44 -14.12 -4.57
C GLU A 12 -11.72 -14.01 -3.21
N ILE A 13 -11.05 -12.88 -2.94
CA ILE A 13 -10.39 -12.62 -1.64
C ILE A 13 -11.41 -12.61 -0.50
N LEU A 14 -12.55 -11.93 -0.67
CA LEU A 14 -13.61 -11.92 0.34
C LEU A 14 -14.10 -13.34 0.65
N SER A 15 -14.33 -14.14 -0.39
CA SER A 15 -14.77 -15.53 -0.23
C SER A 15 -13.71 -16.41 0.42
N ASP A 16 -12.45 -16.26 0.04
CA ASP A 16 -11.34 -17.02 0.61
C ASP A 16 -11.19 -16.65 2.08
N MET A 17 -10.97 -15.36 2.37
CA MET A 17 -10.64 -14.87 3.71
C MET A 17 -11.84 -14.84 4.67
N GLY A 18 -13.07 -15.02 4.18
CA GLY A 18 -14.29 -14.90 4.97
C GLY A 18 -14.62 -13.46 5.37
N TYR A 19 -14.12 -12.48 4.60
CA TYR A 19 -14.32 -11.06 4.84
C TYR A 19 -15.62 -10.56 4.21
N LYS A 20 -16.15 -9.45 4.72
CA LYS A 20 -17.40 -8.85 4.23
C LYS A 20 -17.13 -7.51 3.56
N ARG A 21 -17.64 -7.35 2.35
CA ARG A 21 -17.62 -6.06 1.62
C ARG A 21 -18.17 -4.90 2.46
N ALA A 22 -19.22 -5.14 3.25
CA ALA A 22 -19.85 -4.13 4.08
C ALA A 22 -18.92 -3.56 5.16
N ASP A 23 -17.95 -4.34 5.63
CA ASP A 23 -16.98 -3.89 6.64
C ASP A 23 -15.99 -2.91 5.99
N ASP A 24 -15.48 -3.23 4.78
CA ASP A 24 -14.62 -2.33 4.00
C ASP A 24 -15.32 -1.01 3.67
N GLU A 25 -16.57 -1.07 3.22
CA GLU A 25 -17.35 0.12 2.90
C GLU A 25 -17.66 0.97 4.14
N SER A 26 -17.81 0.34 5.31
CA SER A 26 -17.98 1.05 6.58
C SER A 26 -16.71 1.78 6.98
N SER A 27 -15.56 1.12 6.85
CA SER A 27 -14.25 1.75 7.08
C SER A 27 -14.00 2.91 6.11
N ALA A 28 -14.33 2.74 4.83
CA ALA A 28 -14.20 3.80 3.82
C ALA A 28 -15.08 5.03 4.14
N ARG A 29 -16.31 4.82 4.63
CA ARG A 29 -17.18 5.92 5.10
C ARG A 29 -16.57 6.65 6.29
N LEU A 30 -15.99 5.92 7.24
CA LEU A 30 -15.34 6.50 8.41
C LEU A 30 -14.11 7.32 8.02
N LEU A 31 -13.23 6.78 7.17
CA LEU A 31 -12.03 7.47 6.70
C LEU A 31 -12.40 8.79 6.02
N LYS A 32 -13.38 8.78 5.11
CA LYS A 32 -13.90 10.01 4.48
C LYS A 32 -14.41 11.03 5.49
N ALA A 33 -15.17 10.59 6.49
CA ALA A 33 -15.75 11.48 7.49
C ALA A 33 -14.68 12.18 8.35
N LEU A 34 -13.56 11.51 8.61
CA LEU A 34 -12.48 12.04 9.45
C LEU A 34 -11.43 12.85 8.68
N THR A 35 -11.49 12.85 7.34
CA THR A 35 -10.49 13.50 6.47
C THR A 35 -11.01 14.78 5.80
N VAL A 36 -12.26 15.20 6.08
CA VAL A 36 -12.91 16.36 5.45
C VAL A 36 -12.10 17.67 5.55
N ASN A 37 -11.34 17.84 6.64
CA ASN A 37 -10.53 19.04 6.90
C ASN A 37 -9.02 18.82 6.70
N LEU A 38 -8.62 17.69 6.11
CA LEU A 38 -7.21 17.39 5.81
C LEU A 38 -6.86 17.77 4.37
N ASP A 39 -5.57 17.76 4.07
CA ASP A 39 -5.03 18.08 2.74
C ASP A 39 -5.26 16.94 1.74
N LEU A 40 -6.54 16.74 1.38
CA LEU A 40 -6.91 15.77 0.35
C LEU A 40 -6.58 16.34 -1.02
N VAL A 41 -5.68 15.66 -1.72
CA VAL A 41 -5.26 16.01 -3.07
C VAL A 41 -5.96 15.13 -4.11
N PRO A 42 -6.20 15.64 -5.33
CA PRO A 42 -6.72 14.82 -6.41
C PRO A 42 -5.74 13.70 -6.79
N GLU A 43 -6.21 12.69 -7.50
CA GLU A 43 -5.38 11.54 -7.92
C GLU A 43 -4.36 11.89 -9.01
N ASP A 44 -4.51 13.04 -9.66
CA ASP A 44 -3.60 13.55 -10.71
C ASP A 44 -2.17 13.75 -10.20
N VAL A 45 -1.98 13.98 -8.90
CA VAL A 45 -0.65 14.01 -8.27
C VAL A 45 0.11 12.69 -8.45
N LEU A 46 -0.59 11.57 -8.63
CA LEU A 46 0.01 10.26 -8.87
C LEU A 46 0.54 10.11 -10.31
N GLU A 47 0.18 11.00 -11.24
CA GLU A 47 0.80 11.06 -12.58
C GLU A 47 2.28 11.43 -12.53
N ALA A 48 2.77 11.91 -11.37
CA ALA A 48 4.20 12.12 -11.12
C ALA A 48 5.00 10.80 -10.98
N ILE A 49 4.33 9.64 -10.86
CA ILE A 49 5.00 8.33 -10.84
C ILE A 49 5.75 8.12 -12.15
N GLY A 50 7.06 7.93 -12.04
CA GLY A 50 7.95 7.73 -13.17
C GLY A 50 7.87 6.33 -13.80
N PRO A 51 8.55 6.13 -14.94
CA PRO A 51 8.61 4.82 -15.60
C PRO A 51 9.44 3.77 -14.81
N VAL A 52 10.24 4.20 -13.83
CA VAL A 52 11.02 3.37 -12.92
C VAL A 52 10.54 3.67 -11.50
N VAL A 53 10.22 2.62 -10.74
CA VAL A 53 9.70 2.73 -9.38
C VAL A 53 10.43 1.72 -8.50
N THR A 54 10.83 2.12 -7.30
CA THR A 54 11.20 1.19 -6.24
C THR A 54 10.06 1.11 -5.23
N VAL A 55 9.57 -0.10 -4.98
CA VAL A 55 8.60 -0.37 -3.93
C VAL A 55 9.31 -1.08 -2.79
N PHE A 56 9.19 -0.53 -1.58
CA PHE A 56 9.74 -1.13 -0.37
C PHE A 56 8.65 -1.93 0.36
N GLY A 57 8.86 -3.25 0.46
CA GLY A 57 8.06 -4.16 1.26
C GLY A 57 8.67 -4.40 2.65
N ALA A 58 7.87 -4.93 3.57
CA ALA A 58 8.26 -5.09 4.97
C ALA A 58 8.82 -6.49 5.31
N ALA A 59 9.46 -7.18 4.36
CA ALA A 59 10.18 -8.42 4.66
C ALA A 59 11.48 -8.11 5.42
N ASP A 60 11.94 -9.10 6.21
CA ASP A 60 13.14 -8.96 7.05
C ASP A 60 14.42 -8.68 6.24
N SER A 61 14.41 -8.98 4.93
CA SER A 61 15.50 -8.70 4.00
C SER A 61 15.63 -7.23 3.60
N LEU A 62 14.65 -6.35 3.92
CA LEU A 62 14.66 -4.97 3.45
C LEU A 62 15.95 -4.23 3.84
N ALA A 63 16.40 -4.37 5.09
CA ALA A 63 17.61 -3.68 5.56
C ALA A 63 18.85 -4.10 4.76
N SER A 64 19.03 -5.39 4.50
CA SER A 64 20.16 -5.87 3.69
C SER A 64 20.02 -5.51 2.21
N SER A 65 18.79 -5.44 1.67
CA SER A 65 18.54 -4.94 0.31
C SER A 65 18.98 -3.48 0.17
N LEU A 66 18.66 -2.62 1.14
CA LEU A 66 19.03 -1.20 1.15
C LEU A 66 20.56 -0.99 1.28
N GLU A 67 21.28 -1.90 1.95
CA GLU A 67 22.74 -1.87 2.00
C GLU A 67 23.39 -2.34 0.70
N ALA A 68 22.74 -3.27 -0.02
CA ALA A 68 23.28 -3.91 -1.21
C ALA A 68 23.08 -3.09 -2.49
N SER A 69 22.00 -2.32 -2.58
CA SER A 69 21.64 -1.53 -3.76
C SER A 69 20.97 -0.22 -3.37
N GLU A 70 21.36 0.86 -4.05
CA GLU A 70 20.60 2.12 -3.97
C GLU A 70 19.26 1.96 -4.71
N PRO A 71 18.16 2.47 -4.15
CA PRO A 71 16.87 2.50 -4.83
C PRO A 71 16.86 3.54 -5.96
N GLU A 72 16.04 3.31 -6.99
CA GLU A 72 15.96 4.17 -8.18
C GLU A 72 14.51 4.54 -8.50
N GLY A 73 14.34 5.73 -9.10
CA GLY A 73 13.05 6.18 -9.61
C GLY A 73 12.14 6.72 -8.51
N THR A 74 10.82 6.57 -8.70
CA THR A 74 9.84 6.95 -7.66
C THR A 74 9.89 5.96 -6.51
N LEU A 75 10.03 6.47 -5.28
CA LEU A 75 10.21 5.70 -4.07
C LEU A 75 8.89 5.55 -3.32
N ILE A 76 8.34 4.34 -3.31
CA ILE A 76 7.06 4.03 -2.66
C ILE A 76 7.29 3.08 -1.48
N SER A 77 7.03 3.55 -0.27
CA SER A 77 7.11 2.72 0.94
C SER A 77 5.75 2.11 1.28
N ALA A 78 5.70 0.80 1.51
CA ALA A 78 4.48 0.09 1.89
C ALA A 78 4.43 -0.16 3.41
N GLY A 79 3.50 0.51 4.08
CA GLY A 79 3.14 0.33 5.48
C GLY A 79 4.37 0.28 6.39
N ALA A 80 4.61 -0.89 6.97
CA ALA A 80 5.70 -1.14 7.91
C ALA A 80 7.12 -1.01 7.34
N ALA A 81 7.30 -1.05 6.02
CA ALA A 81 8.60 -0.81 5.39
C ALA A 81 9.14 0.60 5.72
N THR A 82 8.23 1.55 5.96
CA THR A 82 8.55 2.97 6.16
C THR A 82 9.53 3.20 7.30
N SER A 83 9.43 2.45 8.39
CA SER A 83 10.37 2.59 9.50
C SER A 83 11.80 2.21 9.12
N ALA A 84 12.00 1.14 8.36
CA ALA A 84 13.32 0.73 7.91
C ALA A 84 13.89 1.69 6.84
N VAL A 85 13.06 2.10 5.88
CA VAL A 85 13.42 3.07 4.82
C VAL A 85 13.88 4.40 5.43
N MET A 86 13.09 4.98 6.33
CA MET A 86 13.43 6.22 7.01
C MET A 86 14.67 6.09 7.91
N SER A 87 14.85 4.94 8.58
CA SER A 87 16.04 4.67 9.41
C SER A 87 17.32 4.56 8.57
N ALA A 88 17.21 4.16 7.31
CA ALA A 88 18.32 4.16 6.35
C ALA A 88 18.61 5.56 5.77
N GLY A 89 17.90 6.60 6.21
CA GLY A 89 18.07 7.98 5.72
C GLY A 89 17.42 8.24 4.36
N ILE A 90 16.53 7.36 3.90
CA ILE A 90 15.80 7.49 2.64
C ILE A 90 14.42 8.09 2.94
N LEU A 91 14.11 9.23 2.32
CA LEU A 91 12.78 9.82 2.35
C LEU A 91 11.98 9.26 1.16
N PRO A 92 10.89 8.50 1.37
CA PRO A 92 10.06 8.04 0.27
C PRO A 92 9.27 9.19 -0.35
N ASP A 93 9.01 9.13 -1.66
CA ASP A 93 8.11 10.06 -2.34
C ASP A 93 6.65 9.80 -1.93
N MET A 94 6.32 8.53 -1.69
CA MET A 94 4.96 8.09 -1.36
C MET A 94 4.95 7.02 -0.27
N VAL A 95 3.93 7.04 0.57
CA VAL A 95 3.64 6.00 1.57
C VAL A 95 2.27 5.41 1.29
N VAL A 96 2.20 4.10 1.02
CA VAL A 96 0.93 3.36 0.92
C VAL A 96 0.69 2.67 2.25
N THR A 97 -0.44 2.94 2.92
CA THR A 97 -0.66 2.38 4.25
C THR A 97 -2.13 2.22 4.62
N ASP A 98 -2.44 1.18 5.40
CA ASP A 98 -3.68 1.00 6.14
C ASP A 98 -3.65 1.58 7.58
N LEU A 99 -2.63 2.39 7.88
CA LEU A 99 -2.35 3.00 9.20
C LEU A 99 -1.90 2.00 10.27
N ASP A 100 -1.34 0.84 9.87
CA ASP A 100 -0.72 -0.11 10.78
C ASP A 100 0.82 -0.06 10.75
N GLY A 101 1.47 -0.94 11.52
CA GLY A 101 2.81 -1.40 11.14
C GLY A 101 3.98 -0.45 11.41
N GLY A 102 3.82 0.62 12.17
CA GLY A 102 4.90 1.57 12.47
C GLY A 102 4.51 3.01 12.13
N VAL A 103 3.33 3.42 12.59
CA VAL A 103 2.65 4.65 12.17
C VAL A 103 3.46 5.91 12.44
N ALA A 104 4.29 5.93 13.47
CA ALA A 104 5.15 7.09 13.77
C ALA A 104 6.03 7.48 12.58
N SER A 105 6.70 6.51 11.95
CA SER A 105 7.54 6.76 10.78
C SER A 105 6.73 7.17 9.54
N GLN A 106 5.49 6.68 9.41
CA GLN A 106 4.59 7.07 8.33
C GLN A 106 4.11 8.52 8.51
N ILE A 107 3.78 8.92 9.74
CA ILE A 107 3.46 10.31 10.10
C ILE A 107 4.65 11.23 9.81
N ASP A 108 5.87 10.82 10.18
CA ASP A 108 7.07 11.62 9.95
C ASP A 108 7.40 11.77 8.45
N ALA A 109 7.20 10.71 7.66
CA ALA A 109 7.30 10.78 6.20
C ALA A 109 6.25 11.75 5.62
N SER A 110 4.99 11.65 6.07
CA SER A 110 3.90 12.56 5.68
C SER A 110 4.23 14.02 6.00
N ARG A 111 4.72 14.30 7.22
CA ARG A 111 5.17 15.65 7.64
C ARG A 111 6.33 16.18 6.81
N SER A 112 7.15 15.28 6.28
CA SER A 112 8.29 15.61 5.42
C SER A 112 7.89 15.82 3.95
N GLY A 113 6.60 15.73 3.62
CA GLY A 113 6.04 16.01 2.30
C GLY A 113 5.76 14.78 1.44
N ALA A 114 5.98 13.56 1.96
CA ALA A 114 5.63 12.35 1.23
C ALA A 114 4.11 12.25 1.01
N LEU A 115 3.70 11.92 -0.21
CA LEU A 115 2.29 11.67 -0.51
C LEU A 115 1.82 10.42 0.22
N THR A 116 0.82 10.56 1.10
CA THR A 116 0.30 9.40 1.84
C THR A 116 -0.97 8.89 1.17
N ILE A 117 -0.92 7.65 0.71
CA ILE A 117 -2.02 6.93 0.09
C ILE A 117 -2.63 6.03 1.16
N VAL A 118 -3.68 6.52 1.81
CA VAL A 118 -4.31 5.86 2.97
C VAL A 118 -5.39 4.90 2.50
N HIS A 119 -5.37 3.68 3.00
CA HIS A 119 -6.31 2.64 2.64
C HIS A 119 -7.32 2.36 3.76
N ALA A 120 -8.61 2.29 3.41
CA ALA A 120 -9.65 1.81 4.31
C ALA A 120 -10.02 0.35 3.99
N HIS A 121 -9.97 -0.51 5.01
CA HIS A 121 -10.43 -1.91 4.96
C HIS A 121 -11.16 -2.32 6.24
N GLY A 122 -11.76 -3.51 6.26
CA GLY A 122 -12.79 -3.90 7.22
C GLY A 122 -12.42 -3.85 8.71
N ASP A 123 -11.13 -3.97 9.06
CA ASP A 123 -10.63 -4.08 10.44
C ASP A 123 -9.77 -2.89 10.91
N ASN A 124 -9.52 -1.87 10.09
CA ASN A 124 -8.68 -0.72 10.51
C ASN A 124 -9.45 0.51 11.02
N SER A 125 -10.74 0.38 11.33
CA SER A 125 -11.55 1.53 11.78
C SER A 125 -11.01 2.21 13.03
N ASP A 126 -10.44 1.47 13.97
CA ASP A 126 -9.86 2.04 15.19
C ASP A 126 -8.53 2.75 14.91
N LEU A 127 -7.68 2.17 14.05
CA LEU A 127 -6.44 2.80 13.58
C LEU A 127 -6.73 4.12 12.84
N ILE A 128 -7.78 4.15 12.01
CA ILE A 128 -8.24 5.39 11.36
C ILE A 128 -8.58 6.45 12.40
N ARG A 129 -9.39 6.13 13.42
CA ARG A 129 -9.76 7.11 14.47
C ARG A 129 -8.55 7.60 15.24
N GLU A 130 -7.61 6.71 15.53
CA GLU A 130 -6.44 7.01 16.32
C GLU A 130 -5.43 7.87 15.55
N HIS A 131 -5.19 7.55 14.28
CA HIS A 131 -3.98 8.01 13.60
C HIS A 131 -4.20 9.05 12.50
N ILE A 132 -5.34 9.03 11.79
CA ILE A 132 -5.48 9.80 10.54
C ILE A 132 -5.27 11.30 10.74
N GLY A 133 -5.67 11.84 11.90
CA GLY A 133 -5.53 13.27 12.21
C GLY A 133 -4.10 13.76 12.39
N PHE A 134 -3.11 12.86 12.48
CA PHE A 134 -1.69 13.22 12.59
C PHE A 134 -0.98 13.33 11.24
N PHE A 135 -1.60 12.81 10.17
CA PHE A 135 -1.08 12.95 8.82
C PHE A 135 -1.39 14.35 8.30
N THR A 136 -0.34 15.11 8.01
CA THR A 136 -0.44 16.55 7.69
C THR A 136 0.11 16.89 6.31
N GLY A 137 0.75 15.92 5.63
CA GLY A 137 1.09 16.03 4.22
C GLY A 137 -0.10 15.70 3.30
N PRO A 138 0.11 15.73 1.98
CA PRO A 138 -0.93 15.47 1.01
C PRO A 138 -1.43 14.03 1.11
N LEU A 139 -2.76 13.86 1.00
CA LEU A 139 -3.45 12.58 1.17
C LEU A 139 -4.23 12.18 -0.08
N VAL A 140 -4.12 10.91 -0.46
CA VAL A 140 -5.07 10.23 -1.37
C VAL A 140 -5.72 9.09 -0.61
N LEU A 141 -7.05 9.00 -0.67
CA LEU A 141 -7.79 7.95 0.01
C LEU A 141 -8.12 6.80 -0.95
N THR A 142 -7.92 5.57 -0.51
CA THR A 142 -8.19 4.37 -1.29
C THR A 142 -9.06 3.37 -0.55
N THR A 143 -9.81 2.58 -1.31
CA THR A 143 -10.63 1.47 -0.80
C THR A 143 -10.46 0.24 -1.68
N GLN A 144 -10.70 -0.94 -1.11
CA GLN A 144 -10.71 -2.19 -1.88
C GLN A 144 -12.08 -2.48 -2.52
N SER A 145 -13.15 -1.82 -2.06
CA SER A 145 -14.50 -1.91 -2.62
C SER A 145 -14.74 -0.83 -3.71
N VAL A 146 -16.00 -0.51 -3.99
CA VAL A 146 -16.43 0.43 -5.02
C VAL A 146 -15.86 1.82 -4.74
N PRO A 147 -15.06 2.40 -5.65
CA PRO A 147 -14.57 3.78 -5.53
C PRO A 147 -15.69 4.80 -5.73
N ASP A 148 -15.44 6.05 -5.36
CA ASP A 148 -16.36 7.17 -5.58
C ASP A 148 -15.62 8.47 -5.89
N MET A 149 -16.30 9.62 -5.73
CA MET A 149 -15.72 10.93 -5.99
C MET A 149 -14.46 11.23 -5.15
N VAL A 150 -14.34 10.64 -3.96
CA VAL A 150 -13.23 10.89 -3.01
C VAL A 150 -12.31 9.68 -2.91
N MET A 151 -12.88 8.47 -2.84
CA MET A 151 -12.11 7.24 -2.68
C MET A 151 -11.68 6.70 -4.05
N ARG A 152 -10.40 6.35 -4.17
CA ARG A 152 -9.85 5.67 -5.35
C ARG A 152 -9.67 4.19 -5.14
N ASN A 153 -9.58 3.45 -6.24
CA ASN A 153 -9.27 2.03 -6.21
C ASN A 153 -8.38 1.69 -7.40
N PHE A 154 -7.14 1.31 -7.11
CA PHE A 154 -6.13 0.93 -8.11
C PHE A 154 -5.84 -0.58 -8.09
N GLY A 155 -6.55 -1.34 -7.25
CA GLY A 155 -6.30 -2.74 -6.93
C GLY A 155 -5.36 -2.94 -5.75
N GLY A 156 -5.13 -4.21 -5.41
CA GLY A 156 -4.23 -4.65 -4.36
C GLY A 156 -4.94 -5.04 -3.06
N PHE A 157 -4.31 -5.92 -2.29
CA PHE A 157 -4.85 -6.50 -1.06
C PHE A 157 -4.04 -6.12 0.19
N THR A 158 -2.72 -6.21 0.12
CA THR A 158 -1.79 -5.71 1.15
C THR A 158 -1.16 -4.41 0.68
N ASP A 159 -0.55 -3.64 1.59
CA ASP A 159 0.10 -2.37 1.23
C ASP A 159 1.16 -2.54 0.12
N GLY A 160 1.93 -3.65 0.15
CA GLY A 160 2.99 -3.92 -0.81
C GLY A 160 2.46 -4.14 -2.23
N ASP A 161 1.53 -5.07 -2.43
CA ASP A 161 0.97 -5.31 -3.75
C ASP A 161 0.03 -4.18 -4.22
N ARG A 162 -0.55 -3.41 -3.28
CA ARG A 162 -1.27 -2.16 -3.58
C ARG A 162 -0.33 -1.10 -4.14
N ALA A 163 0.85 -0.91 -3.55
CA ALA A 163 1.86 0.00 -4.08
C ALA A 163 2.28 -0.40 -5.51
N VAL A 164 2.46 -1.69 -5.77
CA VAL A 164 2.73 -2.19 -7.14
C VAL A 164 1.55 -1.91 -8.09
N CYS A 165 0.32 -2.14 -7.65
CA CYS A 165 -0.88 -1.87 -8.44
C CYS A 165 -1.02 -0.39 -8.81
N ILE A 166 -0.72 0.51 -7.87
CA ILE A 166 -0.69 1.97 -8.06
C ILE A 166 0.40 2.32 -9.08
N ALA A 167 1.64 1.87 -8.87
CA ALA A 167 2.75 2.14 -9.78
C ALA A 167 2.43 1.74 -11.23
N ARG A 168 1.86 0.54 -11.43
CA ARG A 168 1.40 0.08 -12.74
C ARG A 168 0.29 0.94 -13.32
N HIS A 169 -0.69 1.32 -12.51
CA HIS A 169 -1.81 2.14 -12.96
C HIS A 169 -1.32 3.46 -13.55
N PHE A 170 -0.29 4.06 -12.96
CA PHE A 170 0.31 5.32 -13.41
C PHE A 170 1.52 5.15 -14.34
N GLY A 171 1.67 3.98 -14.97
CA GLY A 171 2.58 3.81 -16.12
C GLY A 171 4.01 3.39 -15.80
N ALA A 172 4.29 2.89 -14.59
CA ALA A 172 5.58 2.28 -14.29
C ALA A 172 5.86 1.10 -15.24
N ARG A 173 7.06 1.09 -15.84
CA ARG A 173 7.54 0.06 -16.78
C ARG A 173 8.59 -0.86 -16.16
N ARG A 174 9.26 -0.40 -15.11
CA ARG A 174 10.17 -1.20 -14.27
C ARG A 174 9.81 -0.95 -12.81
N ILE A 175 9.62 -2.02 -12.06
CA ILE A 175 9.32 -1.97 -10.62
C ILE A 175 10.34 -2.84 -9.90
N ASP A 176 11.19 -2.21 -9.10
CA ASP A 176 12.17 -2.87 -8.25
C ASP A 176 11.53 -3.11 -6.88
N LEU A 177 11.44 -4.37 -6.47
CA LEU A 177 10.74 -4.84 -5.28
C LEU A 177 11.75 -5.16 -4.17
N MET A 178 12.09 -4.17 -3.35
CA MET A 178 13.02 -4.35 -2.24
C MET A 178 12.26 -4.76 -0.97
N GLY A 179 12.74 -5.77 -0.25
CA GLY A 179 12.06 -6.24 0.96
C GLY A 179 10.75 -6.99 0.69
N PHE A 180 10.68 -7.76 -0.39
CA PHE A 180 9.54 -8.64 -0.69
C PHE A 180 9.92 -10.11 -0.45
N ASP A 181 9.10 -10.82 0.32
CA ASP A 181 9.16 -12.29 0.45
C ASP A 181 7.72 -12.84 0.48
N PHE A 182 7.34 -13.56 -0.57
CA PHE A 182 6.01 -14.18 -0.69
C PHE A 182 5.93 -15.57 -0.04
N LEU A 183 7.08 -16.15 0.33
CA LEU A 183 7.19 -17.51 0.86
C LEU A 183 7.20 -17.50 2.40
N GLN A 184 7.93 -16.55 2.99
CA GLN A 184 8.12 -16.47 4.44
C GLN A 184 7.37 -15.28 5.03
N PRO A 185 6.27 -15.50 5.77
CA PRO A 185 5.64 -14.43 6.52
C PRO A 185 6.58 -13.91 7.60
N SER A 186 6.71 -12.58 7.69
CA SER A 186 7.48 -11.95 8.76
C SER A 186 6.91 -12.36 10.13
N THR A 187 7.81 -12.62 11.07
CA THR A 187 7.48 -13.03 12.44
C THR A 187 7.06 -11.84 13.29
N LYS A 188 6.06 -11.05 12.86
CA LYS A 188 5.40 -10.11 13.78
C LYS A 188 4.46 -10.87 14.71
N ASP A 189 4.59 -10.59 16.01
CA ASP A 189 3.76 -11.14 17.07
C ASP A 189 2.27 -10.77 16.90
N GLY A 190 1.37 -11.69 17.27
CA GLY A 190 -0.08 -11.44 17.38
C GLY A 190 -0.95 -11.79 16.17
N SER A 191 -0.36 -12.10 15.01
CA SER A 191 -1.12 -12.52 13.81
C SER A 191 -1.07 -14.03 13.58
N ASP A 192 -2.19 -14.63 13.15
CA ASP A 192 -2.23 -16.03 12.74
C ASP A 192 -1.28 -16.28 11.53
N PRO A 193 -0.26 -17.15 11.67
CA PRO A 193 0.66 -17.49 10.60
C PRO A 193 -0.02 -18.03 9.34
N GLU A 194 -1.16 -18.73 9.47
CA GLU A 194 -1.89 -19.24 8.32
C GLU A 194 -2.54 -18.11 7.53
N VAL A 195 -3.21 -17.18 8.22
CA VAL A 195 -3.79 -15.97 7.61
C VAL A 195 -2.72 -15.17 6.88
N LYS A 196 -1.54 -14.98 7.50
CA LYS A 196 -0.42 -14.30 6.85
C LYS A 196 0.05 -15.00 5.57
N ARG A 197 0.25 -16.32 5.60
CA ARG A 197 0.62 -17.08 4.41
C ARG A 197 -0.43 -16.96 3.30
N ARG A 198 -1.72 -16.93 3.65
CA ARG A 198 -2.81 -16.71 2.69
C ARG A 198 -2.74 -15.32 2.07
N LYS A 199 -2.54 -14.28 2.89
CA LYS A 199 -2.32 -12.90 2.40
C LYS A 199 -1.13 -12.82 1.45
N LEU A 200 -0.01 -13.48 1.77
CA LEU A 200 1.17 -13.50 0.90
C LEU A 200 0.91 -14.20 -0.44
N ARG A 201 0.16 -15.32 -0.46
CA ARG A 201 -0.23 -15.95 -1.74
C ARG A 201 -1.07 -15.04 -2.62
N TRP A 202 -1.97 -14.26 -2.02
CA TRP A 202 -2.72 -13.24 -2.74
C TRP A 202 -1.81 -12.12 -3.25
N ALA A 203 -0.91 -11.62 -2.40
CA ALA A 203 0.06 -10.60 -2.80
C ALA A 203 0.96 -11.07 -3.94
N GLU A 204 1.41 -12.34 -3.94
CA GLU A 204 2.17 -12.95 -5.04
C GLU A 204 1.33 -13.06 -6.32
N ARG A 205 0.08 -13.53 -6.22
CA ARG A 205 -0.82 -13.62 -7.37
C ARG A 205 -1.06 -12.25 -7.99
N ILE A 206 -1.32 -11.22 -7.18
CA ILE A 206 -1.59 -9.86 -7.66
C ILE A 206 -0.32 -9.20 -8.22
N THR A 207 0.81 -9.38 -7.53
CA THR A 207 2.09 -8.81 -7.94
C THR A 207 2.65 -9.54 -9.15
N VAL A 208 2.93 -10.83 -9.05
CA VAL A 208 3.60 -11.60 -10.11
C VAL A 208 2.60 -12.18 -11.10
N GLY A 209 1.57 -12.88 -10.60
CA GLY A 209 0.62 -13.62 -11.44
C GLY A 209 -0.24 -12.74 -12.36
N MET A 210 -0.48 -11.49 -11.96
CA MET A 210 -1.27 -10.51 -12.71
C MET A 210 -0.41 -9.38 -13.30
N ASN A 211 0.92 -9.56 -13.38
CA ASN A 211 1.79 -8.57 -14.00
C ASN A 211 1.46 -8.42 -15.49
N PRO A 212 1.10 -7.21 -15.98
CA PRO A 212 0.79 -7.01 -17.38
C PRO A 212 2.06 -7.10 -18.25
N PRO A 213 1.91 -7.40 -19.55
CA PRO A 213 3.04 -7.37 -20.47
C PRO A 213 3.65 -5.97 -20.54
N GLY A 214 4.97 -5.89 -20.64
CA GLY A 214 5.71 -4.62 -20.74
C GLY A 214 6.08 -3.97 -19.41
N VAL A 215 5.75 -4.60 -18.28
CA VAL A 215 6.24 -4.20 -16.94
C VAL A 215 7.27 -5.22 -16.46
N GLU A 216 8.51 -4.77 -16.27
CA GLU A 216 9.59 -5.55 -15.68
C GLU A 216 9.51 -5.52 -14.15
N LEU A 217 9.52 -6.68 -13.50
CA LEU A 217 9.66 -6.80 -12.05
C LEU A 217 11.07 -7.28 -11.72
N ARG A 218 11.73 -6.62 -10.76
CA ARG A 218 13.02 -7.04 -10.20
C ARG A 218 12.89 -7.27 -8.71
N PHE A 219 13.54 -8.31 -8.20
CA PHE A 219 13.55 -8.71 -6.79
C PHE A 219 14.98 -8.66 -6.27
#